data_AF-A0AAW7VZY4-F1
#
_entry.id   AF-A0AAW7VZY4-F1
#
_cell.length_a   1.000
_cell.length_b   1.000
_cell.length_c   1.000
_cell.angle_alpha   90.00
_cell.angle_beta   90.00
_cell.angle_gamma   90.00
#
_symmetry.space_group_name_H-M   'P 1'
#
loop_
_entity.id
_entity.type
_entity.pdbx_description
1 polymer ?
#
loop_
_entity_poly.entity_id
_entity_poly.type
_entity_poly.pdbx_seq_one_letter_code
_entity_poly.pdbx_strand_id
1 'polypeptide(L)'
;MNYLELRKKYAFYRKVAIVLAVLLILFVAWMVNDRTIQFLCIILINALLFLFIALIRRGYVRSGTKLLYMDLDLPSWKQYIELNKDAKRAIIQMDVKLTSVGYSYLIGDFDAAIKEASEAMTDQKLKPKYRDFLESYLIRSTVLANPDLTRDELELMLNKMSISDPTLAEKTKSVSLALYDLTIAHQSNDYFEELENEFKYQQLEITYYQALNFKIKGDMTRANELFRKLAQEDEQLYIVQKSKEFLKS
;
A
#
# COMPACT_ATOMS: atom_id res chain seq x y z
N MET A 1 -11.67 -6.66 -13.13
CA MET A 1 -11.04 -7.91 -12.63
C MET A 1 -10.64 -7.65 -11.20
N ASN A 2 -11.16 -8.43 -10.25
CA ASN A 2 -10.84 -8.27 -8.82
C ASN A 2 -9.58 -9.07 -8.43
N TYR A 3 -9.09 -8.88 -7.20
CA TYR A 3 -7.90 -9.56 -6.72
C TYR A 3 -8.02 -11.10 -6.71
N LEU A 4 -9.20 -11.64 -6.36
CA LEU A 4 -9.44 -13.08 -6.38
C LEU A 4 -9.28 -13.67 -7.79
N GLU A 5 -9.85 -13.04 -8.81
CA GLU A 5 -9.72 -13.43 -10.21
C GLU A 5 -8.26 -13.37 -10.67
N LEU A 6 -7.54 -12.30 -10.31
CA LEU A 6 -6.12 -12.15 -10.60
C LEU A 6 -5.29 -13.30 -9.99
N ARG A 7 -5.57 -13.66 -8.72
CA ARG A 7 -4.91 -14.76 -8.03
C ARG A 7 -5.20 -16.11 -8.68
N LYS A 8 -6.45 -16.36 -9.07
CA LYS A 8 -6.86 -17.59 -9.78
C LYS A 8 -6.16 -17.70 -11.13
N LYS A 9 -6.10 -16.62 -11.91
CA LYS A 9 -5.40 -16.55 -13.20
C LYS A 9 -3.90 -16.85 -13.05
N TYR A 10 -3.24 -16.26 -12.06
CA TYR A 10 -1.84 -16.56 -11.73
C TYR A 10 -1.62 -18.03 -11.37
N ALA A 11 -2.44 -18.58 -10.49
CA ALA A 11 -2.34 -19.98 -10.08
C ALA A 11 -2.56 -20.93 -11.27
N PHE A 12 -3.51 -20.62 -12.15
CA PHE A 12 -3.78 -21.37 -13.36
C PHE A 12 -2.58 -21.38 -14.31
N TYR A 13 -2.05 -20.20 -14.70
CA TYR A 13 -0.90 -20.15 -15.60
C TYR A 13 0.34 -20.83 -15.03
N ARG A 14 0.59 -20.69 -13.73
CA ARG A 14 1.71 -21.39 -13.08
C ARG A 14 1.56 -22.91 -13.17
N LYS A 15 0.36 -23.44 -12.91
CA LYS A 15 0.08 -24.89 -13.00
C LYS A 15 0.23 -25.39 -14.43
N VAL A 16 -0.32 -24.68 -15.41
CA VAL A 16 -0.20 -25.03 -16.83
C VAL A 16 1.27 -25.07 -17.27
N ALA A 17 2.07 -24.07 -16.90
CA ALA A 17 3.50 -24.04 -17.22
C ALA A 17 4.25 -25.26 -16.66
N ILE A 18 3.96 -25.64 -15.41
CA ILE A 18 4.58 -26.81 -14.78
C ILE A 18 4.17 -28.11 -15.49
N VAL A 19 2.87 -28.29 -15.79
CA VAL A 19 2.38 -29.49 -16.49
C VAL A 19 3.02 -29.61 -17.87
N LEU A 20 3.08 -28.52 -18.64
CA LEU A 20 3.73 -28.53 -19.95
C LEU A 20 5.22 -28.87 -19.86
N ALA A 21 5.95 -28.34 -18.88
CA ALA A 21 7.35 -28.68 -18.68
C ALA A 21 7.56 -30.16 -18.32
N VAL A 22 6.69 -30.74 -17.48
CA VAL A 22 6.73 -32.18 -17.17
C VAL A 22 6.50 -33.02 -18.42
N LEU A 23 5.50 -32.67 -19.24
CA LEU A 23 5.23 -33.37 -20.50
C LEU A 23 6.42 -33.29 -21.47
N LEU A 24 7.06 -32.12 -21.58
CA LEU A 24 8.27 -31.93 -22.40
C LEU A 24 9.44 -32.77 -21.90
N ILE A 25 9.65 -32.85 -20.57
CA ILE A 25 10.71 -33.67 -19.97
C ILE A 25 10.46 -35.16 -20.28
N LEU A 26 9.22 -35.63 -20.13
CA LEU A 26 8.86 -37.03 -20.45
C LEU A 26 9.06 -37.33 -21.94
N PHE A 27 8.69 -36.40 -22.81
CA PHE A 27 8.89 -36.54 -24.26
C PHE A 27 10.37 -36.61 -24.65
N VAL A 28 11.19 -35.71 -24.13
CA VAL A 28 12.65 -35.74 -24.33
C VAL A 28 13.24 -37.04 -23.81
N ALA A 29 12.76 -37.52 -22.66
CA ALA A 29 13.26 -38.76 -22.08
C ALA A 29 12.92 -40.01 -22.90
N TRP A 30 11.83 -39.98 -23.66
CA TRP A 30 11.43 -41.07 -24.55
C TRP A 30 12.10 -41.00 -25.94
N MET A 31 12.25 -39.80 -26.51
CA MET A 31 12.75 -39.64 -27.89
C MET A 31 14.28 -39.57 -28.00
N VAL A 32 14.99 -39.05 -26.99
CA VAL A 32 16.43 -38.78 -27.10
C VAL A 32 17.24 -39.94 -26.52
N ASN A 33 17.87 -40.72 -27.39
CA ASN A 33 18.67 -41.88 -27.01
C ASN A 33 20.05 -41.51 -26.42
N ASP A 34 20.64 -40.40 -26.86
CA ASP A 34 21.93 -39.93 -26.34
C ASP A 34 21.76 -39.33 -24.93
N ARG A 35 22.44 -39.93 -23.95
CA ARG A 35 22.34 -39.54 -22.54
C ARG A 35 22.82 -38.12 -22.26
N THR A 36 23.86 -37.66 -22.96
CA THR A 36 24.43 -36.33 -22.77
C THR A 36 23.47 -35.27 -23.32
N ILE A 37 22.94 -35.50 -24.52
CA ILE A 37 21.97 -34.60 -25.15
C ILE A 37 20.67 -34.57 -24.33
N GLN A 38 20.19 -35.73 -23.87
CA GLN A 38 19.01 -35.83 -23.00
C GLN A 38 19.17 -34.98 -21.73
N PHE A 39 20.31 -35.08 -21.05
CA PHE A 39 20.60 -34.32 -19.84
C PHE A 39 20.63 -32.81 -20.10
N LEU A 40 21.32 -32.38 -21.16
CA LEU A 40 21.38 -30.96 -21.56
C LEU A 40 19.99 -30.40 -21.88
N CYS A 41 19.15 -31.16 -22.60
CA CYS A 41 17.77 -30.77 -22.88
C CYS A 41 16.93 -30.61 -21.62
N ILE A 42 17.05 -31.51 -20.65
CA ILE A 42 16.31 -31.43 -19.37
C ILE A 42 16.72 -30.18 -18.58
N ILE A 43 18.03 -29.87 -18.52
CA ILE A 43 18.51 -28.64 -17.87
C ILE A 43 17.91 -27.41 -18.56
N LEU A 44 17.96 -27.37 -19.90
CA LEU A 44 17.41 -26.26 -20.67
C LEU A 44 15.91 -26.06 -20.41
N ILE A 45 15.12 -27.14 -20.39
CA ILE A 45 13.68 -27.07 -20.09
C ILE A 45 13.44 -26.50 -18.69
N ASN A 46 14.23 -26.92 -17.69
CA ASN A 46 14.10 -26.40 -16.33
C ASN A 46 14.49 -24.92 -16.23
N ALA A 47 15.53 -24.49 -16.93
CA ALA A 47 15.93 -23.08 -17.01
C ALA A 47 14.83 -22.22 -17.66
N LEU A 48 14.24 -22.70 -18.76
CA LEU A 48 13.12 -22.03 -19.43
C LEU A 48 11.87 -21.99 -18.55
N LEU A 49 11.54 -23.08 -17.86
CA LEU A 49 10.43 -23.13 -16.90
C LEU A 49 10.64 -22.10 -15.78
N PHE A 50 11.83 -22.02 -15.21
CA PHE A 50 12.16 -21.05 -14.18
C PHE A 50 11.95 -19.61 -14.68
N LEU A 51 12.46 -19.28 -15.86
CA LEU A 51 12.28 -17.97 -16.48
C LEU A 51 10.80 -17.67 -16.75
N PHE A 52 10.05 -18.63 -17.27
CA PHE A 52 8.63 -18.46 -17.56
C PHE A 52 7.80 -18.24 -16.29
N ILE A 53 8.07 -19.00 -15.21
CA ILE A 53 7.44 -18.79 -13.90
C ILE A 53 7.80 -17.40 -13.34
N ALA A 54 9.05 -16.95 -13.51
CA ALA A 54 9.46 -15.61 -13.10
C ALA A 54 8.71 -14.50 -13.86
N LEU A 55 8.47 -14.67 -15.17
CA LEU A 55 7.65 -13.76 -15.97
C LEU A 55 6.19 -13.73 -15.52
N ILE A 56 5.58 -14.91 -15.31
CA ILE A 56 4.20 -15.02 -14.79
C ILE A 56 4.09 -14.31 -13.43
N ARG A 57 5.05 -14.53 -12.52
CA ARG A 57 5.10 -13.88 -11.21
C ARG A 57 5.24 -12.37 -11.35
N ARG A 58 6.12 -11.89 -12.22
CA ARG A 58 6.30 -10.45 -12.46
C ARG A 58 5.01 -9.80 -12.97
N GLY A 59 4.31 -10.46 -13.90
CA GLY A 59 3.00 -10.02 -14.37
C GLY A 59 1.96 -9.96 -13.26
N TYR A 60 1.87 -11.00 -12.44
CA TYR A 60 0.97 -11.05 -11.28
C TYR A 60 1.21 -9.92 -10.29
N VAL A 61 2.48 -9.68 -9.90
CA VAL A 61 2.85 -8.61 -8.99
C VAL A 61 2.49 -7.25 -9.59
N ARG A 62 2.84 -7.00 -10.86
CA ARG A 62 2.52 -5.74 -11.54
C ARG A 62 1.01 -5.47 -11.59
N SER A 63 0.21 -6.48 -11.96
CA SER A 63 -1.25 -6.36 -11.98
C SER A 63 -1.82 -6.15 -10.59
N GLY A 64 -1.27 -6.80 -9.56
CA GLY A 64 -1.67 -6.62 -8.17
C GLY A 64 -1.37 -5.21 -7.68
N THR A 65 -0.15 -4.71 -7.91
CA THR A 65 0.24 -3.34 -7.56
C THR A 65 -0.62 -2.31 -8.27
N LYS A 66 -0.90 -2.50 -9.56
CA LYS A 66 -1.79 -1.61 -10.30
C LYS A 66 -3.18 -1.58 -9.66
N LEU A 67 -3.79 -2.75 -9.47
CA LEU A 67 -5.14 -2.88 -8.93
C LEU A 67 -5.28 -2.25 -7.53
N LEU A 68 -4.30 -2.48 -6.66
CA LEU A 68 -4.34 -1.98 -5.28
C LEU A 68 -3.96 -0.50 -5.20
N TYR A 69 -2.89 -0.04 -5.84
CA TYR A 69 -2.32 1.29 -5.56
C TYR A 69 -2.52 2.32 -6.67
N MET A 70 -2.68 1.89 -7.92
CA MET A 70 -2.91 2.81 -9.06
C MET A 70 -4.41 2.96 -9.35
N ASP A 71 -5.15 1.86 -9.35
CA ASP A 71 -6.60 1.88 -9.57
C ASP A 71 -7.35 2.16 -8.25
N LEU A 72 -6.71 1.91 -7.10
CA LEU A 72 -7.25 2.06 -5.74
C LEU A 72 -8.55 1.27 -5.52
N ASP A 73 -8.58 0.00 -5.94
CA ASP A 73 -9.77 -0.85 -5.78
C ASP A 73 -9.88 -1.36 -4.33
N LEU A 74 -10.58 -0.63 -3.46
CA LEU A 74 -10.78 -0.99 -2.05
C LEU A 74 -11.38 -2.39 -1.82
N PRO A 75 -12.34 -2.88 -2.63
CA PRO A 75 -12.79 -4.27 -2.54
C PRO A 75 -11.64 -5.27 -2.72
N SER A 76 -10.71 -5.01 -3.65
CA SER A 76 -9.52 -5.85 -3.86
C SER A 76 -8.52 -5.75 -2.71
N TRP A 77 -8.41 -4.62 -2.01
CA TRP A 77 -7.63 -4.53 -0.76
C TRP A 77 -8.18 -5.47 0.31
N LYS A 78 -9.51 -5.43 0.57
CA LYS A 78 -10.16 -6.35 1.51
C LYS A 78 -9.94 -7.80 1.11
N GLN A 79 -10.13 -8.12 -0.18
CA GLN A 79 -9.87 -9.45 -0.69
C GLN A 79 -8.41 -9.87 -0.49
N TYR A 80 -7.44 -8.99 -0.72
CA TYR A 80 -6.02 -9.26 -0.50
C TYR A 80 -5.75 -9.65 0.95
N ILE A 81 -6.24 -8.85 1.90
CA ILE A 81 -6.05 -9.06 3.34
C ILE A 81 -6.68 -10.40 3.74
N GLU A 82 -7.96 -10.60 3.43
CA GLU A 82 -8.71 -11.81 3.83
C GLU A 82 -8.10 -13.08 3.24
N LEU A 83 -7.65 -13.04 1.99
CA LEU A 83 -7.08 -14.20 1.30
C LEU A 83 -5.67 -14.58 1.76
N ASN A 84 -4.99 -13.70 2.49
CA ASN A 84 -3.59 -13.88 2.89
C ASN A 84 -3.38 -13.76 4.41
N LYS A 85 -4.42 -13.48 5.21
CA LYS A 85 -4.32 -13.39 6.68
C LYS A 85 -3.71 -14.64 7.33
N ASP A 86 -4.05 -15.82 6.82
CA ASP A 86 -3.56 -17.11 7.30
C ASP A 86 -2.35 -17.63 6.50
N ALA A 87 -1.63 -16.75 5.80
CA ALA A 87 -0.49 -17.16 5.00
C ALA A 87 0.61 -17.77 5.88
N LYS A 88 1.15 -18.92 5.48
CA LYS A 88 2.23 -19.60 6.21
C LYS A 88 3.59 -18.90 6.13
N ARG A 89 3.80 -18.06 5.12
CA ARG A 89 5.08 -17.39 4.87
C ARG A 89 5.12 -16.07 5.64
N ALA A 90 6.11 -15.91 6.51
CA ALA A 90 6.28 -14.70 7.34
C ALA A 90 6.28 -13.40 6.53
N ILE A 91 6.91 -13.38 5.35
CA ILE A 91 6.91 -12.19 4.49
C ILE A 91 5.50 -11.77 4.06
N ILE A 92 4.63 -12.74 3.75
CA ILE A 92 3.25 -12.47 3.34
C ILE A 92 2.44 -11.99 4.55
N GLN A 93 2.67 -12.56 5.74
CA GLN A 93 2.04 -12.09 6.97
C GLN A 93 2.41 -10.62 7.26
N MET A 94 3.67 -10.24 7.09
CA MET A 94 4.13 -8.85 7.24
C MET A 94 3.47 -7.92 6.20
N ASP A 95 3.43 -8.35 4.92
CA ASP A 95 2.74 -7.60 3.86
C ASP A 95 1.25 -7.40 4.17
N VAL A 96 0.57 -8.42 4.68
CA VAL A 96 -0.86 -8.35 5.04
C VAL A 96 -1.08 -7.41 6.21
N LYS A 97 -0.28 -7.50 7.28
CA LYS A 97 -0.36 -6.58 8.42
C LYS A 97 -0.19 -5.12 7.98
N LEU A 98 0.83 -4.83 7.18
CA LEU A 98 1.06 -3.46 6.66
C LEU A 98 -0.08 -3.00 5.74
N THR A 99 -0.61 -3.91 4.91
CA THR A 99 -1.75 -3.60 4.03
C THR A 99 -3.03 -3.35 4.82
N SER A 100 -3.24 -4.07 5.93
CA SER A 100 -4.37 -3.90 6.84
C SER A 100 -4.33 -2.54 7.53
N VAL A 101 -3.18 -2.19 8.13
CA VAL A 101 -2.95 -0.86 8.73
C VAL A 101 -3.16 0.25 7.69
N GLY A 102 -2.58 0.08 6.49
CA GLY A 102 -2.79 1.01 5.39
C GLY A 102 -4.27 1.15 5.06
N TYR A 103 -5.00 0.04 4.91
CA TYR A 103 -6.43 0.03 4.61
C TYR A 103 -7.24 0.81 5.65
N SER A 104 -7.03 0.55 6.95
CA SER A 104 -7.69 1.26 8.04
C SER A 104 -7.42 2.76 7.98
N TYR A 105 -6.18 3.15 7.66
CA TYR A 105 -5.83 4.56 7.42
C TYR A 105 -6.59 5.17 6.23
N LEU A 106 -6.70 4.48 5.10
CA LEU A 106 -7.42 4.97 3.90
C LEU A 106 -8.88 5.32 4.20
N ILE A 107 -9.54 4.48 5.01
CA ILE A 107 -10.97 4.63 5.34
C ILE A 107 -11.22 5.51 6.57
N GLY A 108 -10.15 5.98 7.23
CA GLY A 108 -10.23 6.86 8.39
C GLY A 108 -10.54 6.14 9.71
N ASP A 109 -10.41 4.81 9.75
CA ASP A 109 -10.43 4.04 11.00
C ASP A 109 -9.03 4.14 11.64
N PHE A 110 -8.69 5.33 12.10
CA PHE A 110 -7.37 5.64 12.64
C PHE A 110 -7.09 4.88 13.93
N ASP A 111 -8.11 4.62 14.76
CA ASP A 111 -7.98 3.80 15.97
C ASP A 111 -7.57 2.35 15.63
N ALA A 112 -8.20 1.74 14.62
CA ALA A 112 -7.78 0.43 14.14
C ALA A 112 -6.37 0.47 13.56
N ALA A 113 -6.02 1.49 12.77
CA ALA A 113 -4.68 1.64 12.21
C ALA A 113 -3.61 1.75 13.32
N ILE A 114 -3.85 2.55 14.36
CA ILE A 114 -2.97 2.71 15.53
C ILE A 114 -2.79 1.37 16.25
N LYS A 115 -3.92 0.70 16.55
CA LYS A 115 -3.92 -0.57 17.28
C LYS A 115 -3.16 -1.65 16.51
N GLU A 116 -3.51 -1.87 15.25
CA GLU A 116 -2.90 -2.91 14.41
C GLU A 116 -1.42 -2.64 14.16
N ALA A 117 -1.02 -1.38 13.95
CA ALA A 117 0.38 -1.02 13.78
C ALA A 117 1.19 -1.30 15.05
N SER A 118 0.67 -0.89 16.21
CA SER A 118 1.30 -1.11 17.51
C SER A 118 1.47 -2.61 17.80
N GLU A 119 0.41 -3.41 17.60
CA GLU A 119 0.45 -4.86 17.75
C GLU A 119 1.46 -5.51 16.79
N ALA A 120 1.48 -5.10 15.53
CA ALA A 120 2.41 -5.61 14.53
C ALA A 120 3.88 -5.34 14.88
N MET A 121 4.18 -4.17 15.46
CA MET A 121 5.53 -3.76 15.83
C MET A 121 6.09 -4.48 17.06
N THR A 122 5.27 -5.16 17.86
CA THR A 122 5.74 -6.02 18.96
C THR A 122 6.50 -7.27 18.47
N ASP A 123 6.30 -7.66 17.21
CA ASP A 123 6.96 -8.83 16.62
C ASP A 123 8.47 -8.58 16.42
N GLN A 124 9.30 -9.29 17.19
CA GLN A 124 10.76 -9.20 17.10
C GLN A 124 11.31 -9.67 15.75
N LYS A 125 10.56 -10.48 14.99
CA LYS A 125 10.96 -10.96 13.66
C LYS A 125 10.58 -9.99 12.55
N LEU A 126 9.91 -8.89 12.87
CA LEU A 126 9.52 -7.85 11.91
C LEU A 126 10.76 -7.26 11.25
N LYS A 127 10.81 -7.32 9.92
CA LYS A 127 11.92 -6.73 9.16
C LYS A 127 11.90 -5.19 9.28
N PRO A 128 13.07 -4.52 9.33
CA PRO A 128 13.17 -3.06 9.51
C PRO A 128 12.27 -2.26 8.57
N LYS A 129 12.28 -2.58 7.26
CA LYS A 129 11.40 -1.93 6.27
C LYS A 129 9.92 -1.90 6.68
N TYR A 130 9.37 -3.00 7.22
CA TYR A 130 7.96 -3.04 7.61
C TYR A 130 7.72 -2.27 8.90
N ARG A 131 8.68 -2.33 9.84
CA ARG A 131 8.64 -1.54 11.07
C ARG A 131 8.58 -0.04 10.75
N ASP A 132 9.45 0.41 9.86
CA ASP A 132 9.51 1.81 9.43
C ASP A 132 8.17 2.30 8.84
N PHE A 133 7.56 1.51 7.94
CA PHE A 133 6.25 1.88 7.37
C PHE A 133 5.11 1.81 8.39
N LEU A 134 5.11 0.82 9.28
CA LEU A 134 4.09 0.69 10.33
C LEU A 134 4.18 1.85 11.33
N GLU A 135 5.39 2.26 11.71
CA GLU A 135 5.62 3.41 12.58
C GLU A 135 5.18 4.71 11.90
N SER A 136 5.45 4.87 10.60
CA SER A 136 4.96 6.01 9.82
C SER A 136 3.44 6.12 9.82
N TYR A 137 2.73 5.01 9.60
CA TYR A 137 1.27 4.97 9.68
C TYR A 137 0.78 5.21 11.11
N LEU A 138 1.43 4.63 12.13
CA LEU A 138 1.07 4.82 13.53
C LEU A 138 1.06 6.32 13.87
N ILE A 139 2.16 7.02 13.60
CA ILE A 139 2.31 8.44 13.93
C ILE A 139 1.28 9.30 13.21
N ARG A 140 1.10 9.09 11.90
CA ARG A 140 0.12 9.84 11.10
C ARG A 140 -1.31 9.57 11.55
N SER A 141 -1.63 8.34 11.91
CA SER A 141 -2.96 7.96 12.42
C SER A 141 -3.20 8.59 13.79
N THR A 142 -2.20 8.59 14.68
CA THR A 142 -2.26 9.24 16.00
C THR A 142 -2.57 10.73 15.88
N VAL A 143 -1.94 11.44 14.94
CA VAL A 143 -2.25 12.86 14.68
C VAL A 143 -3.71 13.04 14.25
N LEU A 144 -4.20 12.19 13.35
CA LEU A 144 -5.56 12.34 12.81
C LEU A 144 -6.67 11.83 13.74
N ALA A 145 -6.34 10.94 14.69
CA ALA A 145 -7.28 10.41 15.67
C ALA A 145 -7.46 11.33 16.88
N ASN A 146 -6.45 12.14 17.23
CA ASN A 146 -6.40 12.87 18.49
C ASN A 146 -6.51 14.38 18.27
N PRO A 147 -7.73 14.97 18.27
CA PRO A 147 -7.93 16.40 18.06
C PRO A 147 -7.34 17.28 19.18
N ASP A 148 -7.12 16.71 20.37
CA ASP A 148 -6.56 17.40 21.53
C ASP A 148 -5.02 17.26 21.63
N LEU A 149 -4.37 16.60 20.66
CA LEU A 149 -2.93 16.43 20.64
C LEU A 149 -2.25 17.81 20.63
N THR A 150 -1.29 18.03 21.53
CA THR A 150 -0.51 19.27 21.56
C THR A 150 0.71 19.21 20.66
N ARG A 151 1.24 20.37 20.30
CA ARG A 151 2.46 20.49 19.49
C ARG A 151 3.66 19.82 20.17
N ASP A 152 3.80 20.01 21.47
CA ASP A 152 4.91 19.43 22.26
C ASP A 152 4.82 17.89 22.31
N GLU A 153 3.61 17.33 22.44
CA GLU A 153 3.40 15.88 22.39
C GLU A 153 3.73 15.31 21.01
N LEU A 154 3.34 16.00 19.94
CA LEU A 154 3.70 15.61 18.58
C LEU A 154 5.23 15.64 18.39
N GLU A 155 5.89 16.73 18.78
CA GLU A 155 7.34 16.85 18.62
C GLU A 155 8.09 15.80 19.46
N LEU A 156 7.61 15.50 20.66
CA LEU A 156 8.15 14.41 21.48
C LEU A 156 8.01 13.05 20.80
N MET A 157 6.85 12.77 20.20
CA MET A 157 6.61 11.54 19.43
C MET A 157 7.54 11.45 18.22
N LEU A 158 7.70 12.53 17.46
CA LEU A 158 8.58 12.59 16.28
C LEU A 158 10.06 12.46 16.66
N ASN A 159 10.49 13.02 17.79
CA ASN A 159 11.87 12.91 18.28
C ASN A 159 12.20 11.49 18.80
N LYS A 160 11.19 10.72 19.22
CA LYS A 160 11.33 9.33 19.66
C LYS A 160 11.17 8.32 18.53
N MET A 161 10.83 8.77 17.32
CA MET A 161 10.62 7.91 16.16
C MET A 161 11.87 7.07 15.87
N SER A 162 11.67 5.79 15.59
CA SER A 162 12.71 4.79 15.37
C SER A 162 12.84 4.33 13.90
N ILE A 163 12.29 5.11 12.96
CA ILE A 163 12.35 4.82 11.53
C ILE A 163 13.81 4.83 11.06
N SER A 164 14.27 3.68 10.54
CA SER A 164 15.67 3.48 10.15
C SER A 164 16.03 4.11 8.81
N ASP A 165 15.08 4.19 7.88
CA ASP A 165 15.25 4.89 6.60
C ASP A 165 15.16 6.41 6.79
N PRO A 166 16.24 7.18 6.58
CA PRO A 166 16.26 8.63 6.86
C PRO A 166 15.32 9.43 5.94
N THR A 167 15.09 8.98 4.71
CA THR A 167 14.17 9.63 3.78
C THR A 167 12.72 9.43 4.22
N LEU A 168 12.37 8.24 4.68
CA LEU A 168 11.06 7.96 5.24
C LEU A 168 10.85 8.64 6.59
N ALA A 169 11.89 8.73 7.43
CA ALA A 169 11.82 9.42 8.71
C ALA A 169 11.51 10.91 8.52
N GLU A 170 12.27 11.59 7.65
CA GLU A 170 12.05 13.01 7.34
C GLU A 170 10.67 13.22 6.71
N LYS A 171 10.29 12.38 5.74
CA LYS A 171 8.94 12.43 5.15
C LYS A 171 7.85 12.27 6.20
N THR A 172 7.99 11.29 7.10
CA THR A 172 7.00 11.05 8.17
C THR A 172 6.89 12.25 9.08
N LYS A 173 8.01 12.87 9.44
CA LYS A 173 8.07 14.09 10.23
C LYS A 173 7.34 15.24 9.54
N SER A 174 7.70 15.57 8.29
CA SER A 174 7.10 16.67 7.55
C SER A 174 5.59 16.47 7.34
N VAL A 175 5.17 15.26 6.94
CA VAL A 175 3.76 14.92 6.79
C VAL A 175 3.02 15.12 8.11
N SER A 176 3.52 14.56 9.22
CA SER A 176 2.82 14.60 10.50
C SER A 176 2.66 16.03 11.04
N LEU A 177 3.68 16.88 10.85
CA LEU A 177 3.60 18.31 11.17
C LEU A 177 2.56 19.03 10.30
N ALA A 178 2.55 18.77 8.99
CA ALA A 178 1.56 19.38 8.09
C ALA A 178 0.13 18.90 8.39
N LEU A 179 -0.05 17.61 8.74
CA LEU A 179 -1.32 17.07 9.20
C LEU A 179 -1.79 17.82 10.46
N TYR A 180 -0.92 17.98 11.45
CA TYR A 180 -1.23 18.72 12.67
C TYR A 180 -1.61 20.17 12.39
N ASP A 181 -0.80 20.88 11.61
CA ASP A 181 -1.03 22.30 11.32
C ASP A 181 -2.38 22.49 10.63
N LEU A 182 -2.70 21.67 9.62
CA LEU A 182 -3.94 21.81 8.85
C LEU A 182 -5.18 21.33 9.60
N THR A 183 -5.07 20.26 10.41
CA THR A 183 -6.25 19.59 11.01
C THR A 183 -6.53 19.98 12.45
N ILE A 184 -5.50 20.24 13.26
CA ILE A 184 -5.63 20.55 14.69
C ILE A 184 -5.40 22.04 14.93
N ALA A 185 -4.26 22.58 14.49
CA ALA A 185 -3.92 23.99 14.74
C ALA A 185 -4.69 24.96 13.82
N HIS A 186 -5.25 24.46 12.72
CA HIS A 186 -5.89 25.24 11.66
C HIS A 186 -4.99 26.37 11.12
N GLN A 187 -3.72 26.06 10.95
CA GLN A 187 -2.69 26.94 10.39
C GLN A 187 -2.31 26.48 8.99
N SER A 188 -2.05 27.43 8.09
CA SER A 188 -1.65 27.12 6.72
C SER A 188 -0.29 26.43 6.70
N ASN A 189 -0.15 25.38 5.88
CA ASN A 189 1.11 24.67 5.69
C ASN A 189 1.24 24.23 4.22
N ASP A 190 2.34 24.66 3.58
CA ASP A 190 2.54 24.51 2.15
C ASP A 190 3.20 23.20 1.75
N TYR A 191 3.42 22.28 2.70
CA TYR A 191 4.04 20.99 2.47
C TYR A 191 3.44 20.22 1.29
N PHE A 192 2.11 20.31 1.09
CA PHE A 192 1.40 19.57 0.05
C PHE A 192 1.31 20.29 -1.30
N GLU A 193 1.67 21.58 -1.42
CA GLU A 193 1.39 22.38 -2.63
C GLU A 193 2.12 21.87 -3.88
N GLU A 194 3.37 21.43 -3.74
CA GLU A 194 4.23 21.00 -4.86
C GLU A 194 4.49 19.48 -4.84
N LEU A 195 3.73 18.71 -4.07
CA LEU A 195 3.91 17.27 -4.00
C LEU A 195 3.20 16.54 -5.13
N GLU A 196 3.93 15.62 -5.74
CA GLU A 196 3.38 14.66 -6.70
C GLU A 196 3.59 13.23 -6.22
N ASN A 197 2.70 12.34 -6.65
CA ASN A 197 2.82 10.92 -6.37
C ASN A 197 2.27 10.07 -7.50
N GLU A 198 2.85 8.89 -7.72
CA GLU A 198 2.37 7.93 -8.73
C GLU A 198 1.15 7.13 -8.25
N PHE A 199 0.95 7.01 -6.93
CA PHE A 199 -0.13 6.22 -6.35
C PHE A 199 -1.39 7.06 -6.16
N LYS A 200 -2.53 6.48 -6.55
CA LYS A 200 -3.80 7.20 -6.61
C LYS A 200 -4.23 7.73 -5.25
N TYR A 201 -4.11 6.95 -4.19
CA TYR A 201 -4.51 7.43 -2.87
C TYR A 201 -3.68 8.64 -2.42
N GLN A 202 -2.36 8.60 -2.58
CA GLN A 202 -1.47 9.70 -2.21
C GLN A 202 -1.81 10.97 -3.01
N GLN A 203 -2.18 10.86 -4.29
CA GLN A 203 -2.66 12.00 -5.07
C GLN A 203 -3.95 12.60 -4.47
N LEU A 204 -4.91 11.75 -4.09
CA LEU A 204 -6.17 12.20 -3.48
C LEU A 204 -5.92 12.82 -2.10
N GLU A 205 -5.04 12.24 -1.30
CA GLU A 205 -4.66 12.75 0.02
C GLU A 205 -3.95 14.11 -0.08
N ILE A 206 -2.99 14.25 -1.00
CA ILE A 206 -2.34 15.54 -1.31
C ILE A 206 -3.40 16.57 -1.71
N THR A 207 -4.30 16.21 -2.64
CA THR A 207 -5.38 17.10 -3.09
C THR A 207 -6.29 17.54 -1.94
N TYR A 208 -6.59 16.64 -1.00
CA TYR A 208 -7.42 16.95 0.16
C TYR A 208 -6.74 17.97 1.08
N TYR A 209 -5.46 17.78 1.38
CA TYR A 209 -4.73 18.70 2.24
C TYR A 209 -4.40 20.03 1.56
N GLN A 210 -4.20 20.07 0.23
CA GLN A 210 -4.16 21.31 -0.54
C GLN A 210 -5.50 22.07 -0.43
N ALA A 211 -6.63 21.39 -0.60
CA ALA A 211 -7.96 21.99 -0.46
C ALA A 211 -8.17 22.58 0.95
N LEU A 212 -7.74 21.85 1.99
CA LEU A 212 -7.79 22.31 3.37
C LEU A 212 -6.87 23.52 3.61
N ASN A 213 -5.68 23.54 3.01
CA ASN A 213 -4.75 24.68 3.10
C ASN A 213 -5.34 25.94 2.43
N PHE A 214 -5.91 25.83 1.22
CA PHE A 214 -6.60 26.95 0.56
C PHE A 214 -7.76 27.50 1.41
N LYS A 215 -8.54 26.61 2.03
CA LYS A 215 -9.61 27.01 2.95
C LYS A 215 -9.08 27.82 4.12
N ILE A 216 -7.99 27.36 4.77
CA ILE A 216 -7.36 28.06 5.90
C ILE A 216 -6.82 29.43 5.46
N LYS A 217 -6.29 29.53 4.24
CA LYS A 217 -5.83 30.80 3.63
C LYS A 217 -6.97 31.72 3.17
N GLY A 218 -8.23 31.26 3.20
CA GLY A 218 -9.40 32.02 2.77
C GLY A 218 -9.73 31.93 1.27
N ASP A 219 -9.00 31.16 0.47
CA ASP A 219 -9.31 30.91 -0.95
C ASP A 219 -10.37 29.81 -1.09
N MET A 220 -11.62 30.18 -0.79
CA MET A 220 -12.76 29.26 -0.84
C MET A 220 -13.07 28.76 -2.26
N THR A 221 -12.71 29.52 -3.29
CA THR A 221 -12.97 29.12 -4.68
C THR A 221 -12.13 27.91 -5.04
N ARG A 222 -10.81 27.97 -4.82
CA ARG A 222 -9.91 26.83 -5.06
C ARG A 222 -10.18 25.66 -4.14
N ALA A 223 -10.45 25.92 -2.85
CA ALA A 223 -10.80 24.87 -1.91
C ALA A 223 -12.03 24.07 -2.36
N ASN A 224 -13.11 24.77 -2.74
CA ASN A 224 -14.35 24.13 -3.19
C ASN A 224 -14.19 23.35 -4.50
N GLU A 225 -13.35 23.83 -5.42
CA GLU A 225 -13.04 23.10 -6.65
C GLU A 225 -12.39 21.74 -6.34
N LEU A 226 -11.35 21.73 -5.50
CA LEU A 226 -10.66 20.51 -5.12
C LEU A 226 -11.55 19.55 -4.31
N PHE A 227 -12.33 20.06 -3.35
CA PHE A 227 -13.28 19.23 -2.60
C PHE A 227 -14.34 18.60 -3.49
N ARG A 228 -14.87 19.32 -4.51
CA ARG A 228 -15.84 18.76 -5.47
C ARG A 228 -15.22 17.65 -6.31
N LYS A 229 -13.97 17.79 -6.72
CA LYS A 229 -13.24 16.74 -7.43
C LYS A 229 -13.10 15.50 -6.55
N LEU A 230 -12.70 15.66 -5.29
CA LEU A 230 -12.58 14.56 -4.33
C LEU A 230 -13.92 13.89 -4.02
N ALA A 231 -15.01 14.65 -3.93
CA ALA A 231 -16.33 14.12 -3.62
C ALA A 231 -16.89 13.11 -4.64
N GLN A 232 -16.27 13.02 -5.83
CA GLN A 232 -16.62 12.06 -6.89
C GLN A 232 -15.90 10.71 -6.77
N GLU A 233 -14.89 10.60 -5.91
CA GLU A 233 -14.14 9.36 -5.68
C GLU A 233 -14.88 8.40 -4.73
N ASP A 234 -14.26 7.25 -4.44
CA ASP A 234 -14.84 6.21 -3.59
C ASP A 234 -15.20 6.74 -2.19
N GLU A 235 -16.48 6.63 -1.83
CA GLU A 235 -17.03 7.18 -0.59
C GLU A 235 -16.55 6.47 0.68
N GLN A 236 -15.90 5.32 0.56
CA GLN A 236 -15.29 4.65 1.71
C GLN A 236 -14.02 5.37 2.19
N LEU A 237 -13.39 6.18 1.34
CA LEU A 237 -12.20 6.95 1.72
C LEU A 237 -12.57 8.10 2.66
N TYR A 238 -11.83 8.27 3.76
CA TYR A 238 -12.16 9.31 4.73
C TYR A 238 -12.04 10.71 4.14
N ILE A 239 -11.04 10.95 3.28
CA ILE A 239 -10.84 12.24 2.60
C ILE A 239 -12.04 12.61 1.72
N VAL A 240 -12.72 11.61 1.13
CA VAL A 240 -13.92 11.82 0.32
C VAL A 240 -15.10 12.15 1.22
N GLN A 241 -15.27 11.42 2.33
CA GLN A 241 -16.30 11.72 3.32
C GLN A 241 -16.14 13.13 3.90
N LYS A 242 -14.93 13.50 4.31
CA LYS A 242 -14.61 14.86 4.79
C LYS A 242 -14.84 15.93 3.74
N SER A 243 -14.45 15.69 2.48
CA SER A 243 -14.73 16.62 1.38
C SER A 243 -16.23 16.84 1.19
N LYS A 244 -17.04 15.76 1.28
CA LYS A 244 -18.51 15.85 1.20
C LYS A 244 -19.12 16.57 2.40
N GLU A 245 -18.60 16.38 3.61
CA GLU A 245 -19.00 17.12 4.81
C GLU A 245 -18.76 18.63 4.60
N PHE A 246 -17.58 19.01 4.12
CA PHE A 246 -17.24 20.40 3.84
C PHE A 246 -18.11 21.06 2.78
N LEU A 247 -18.49 20.33 1.73
CA LEU A 247 -19.36 20.91 0.69
C LEU A 247 -20.81 21.10 1.13
N LYS A 248 -21.21 20.51 2.26
CA LYS A 248 -22.55 20.65 2.84
C LYS A 248 -22.63 21.74 3.91
N SER A 249 -21.50 22.14 4.50
CA SER A 249 -21.40 23.22 5.48
C SER A 249 -21.40 24.58 4.82
#